data_AF-A0A7C7JRN5-F1
#
_entry.id   AF-A0A7C7JRN5-F1
#
_cell.length_a   1.000
_cell.length_b   1.000
_cell.length_c   1.000
_cell.angle_alpha   90.00
_cell.angle_beta   90.00
_cell.angle_gamma   90.00
#
_symmetry.space_group_name_H-M   'P 1'
#
loop_
_entity.id
_entity.type
_entity.pdbx_description
1 polymer ?
#
loop_
_entity_poly.entity_id
_entity_poly.type
_entity_poly.pdbx_seq_one_letter_code
_entity_poly.pdbx_strand_id
1 'polypeptide(L)'
;GYFGDWLARVPSEYADQVTLRIPGSPESGGTDHASFVCAGVPAFSFHVGAGRSDDLPMGTNRWDTSIYTWHTNRDTFDKIIFEDLRDDAVMTAMLVYLASEDPESMPRDRRMMTEGAEWPKCRSPARSSAESNR
;
A
#
# COMPACT_ATOMS: atom_id res chain seq x y z
N GLY A 1 4.57 -7.88 -16.46
CA GLY A 1 3.32 -7.27 -15.93
C GLY A 1 3.73 -6.06 -15.14
N TYR A 2 3.07 -4.91 -15.33
CA TYR A 2 3.57 -3.56 -14.97
C TYR A 2 4.51 -3.50 -13.76
N PHE A 3 4.06 -3.92 -12.57
CA PHE A 3 4.92 -3.93 -11.37
C PHE A 3 6.15 -4.83 -11.46
N GLY A 4 6.03 -6.04 -12.02
CA GLY A 4 7.18 -6.93 -12.24
C GLY A 4 8.17 -6.36 -13.26
N ASP A 5 7.67 -5.67 -14.29
CA ASP A 5 8.52 -5.05 -15.31
C ASP A 5 9.25 -3.81 -14.74
N TRP A 6 8.60 -3.08 -13.83
CA TRP A 6 9.22 -1.98 -13.10
C TRP A 6 10.24 -2.48 -12.08
N LEU A 7 9.89 -3.48 -11.25
CA LEU A 7 10.81 -4.05 -10.27
C LEU A 7 12.06 -4.67 -10.93
N ALA A 8 11.93 -5.23 -12.14
CA ALA A 8 13.08 -5.72 -12.91
C ALA A 8 14.08 -4.63 -13.31
N ARG A 9 13.69 -3.34 -13.26
CA ARG A 9 14.54 -2.17 -13.55
C ARG A 9 15.08 -1.51 -12.27
N VAL A 10 14.58 -1.91 -11.11
CA VAL A 10 15.03 -1.42 -9.79
C VAL A 10 16.25 -2.25 -9.36
N PRO A 11 17.28 -1.64 -8.73
CA PRO A 11 18.40 -2.39 -8.17
C PRO A 11 17.93 -3.48 -7.19
N SER A 12 18.57 -4.66 -7.23
CA SER A 12 18.16 -5.81 -6.42
C SER A 12 18.14 -5.52 -4.92
N GLU A 13 19.07 -4.67 -4.46
CA GLU A 13 19.13 -4.20 -3.07
C GLU A 13 17.82 -3.56 -2.57
N TYR A 14 17.00 -2.99 -3.46
CA TYR A 14 15.67 -2.46 -3.15
C TYR A 14 14.56 -3.42 -3.58
N ALA A 15 14.68 -4.01 -4.77
CA ALA A 15 13.64 -4.90 -5.32
C ALA A 15 13.41 -6.14 -4.43
N ASP A 16 14.48 -6.72 -3.86
CA ASP A 16 14.41 -7.91 -2.99
C ASP A 16 13.73 -7.61 -1.64
N GLN A 17 13.54 -6.33 -1.31
CA GLN A 17 12.84 -5.91 -0.10
C GLN A 17 11.32 -5.89 -0.26
N VAL A 18 10.80 -6.03 -1.50
CA VAL A 18 9.39 -5.83 -1.83
C VAL A 18 8.69 -7.15 -2.12
N THR A 19 7.61 -7.40 -1.40
CA THR A 19 6.69 -8.50 -1.71
C THR A 19 5.50 -7.98 -2.50
N LEU A 20 5.36 -8.39 -3.76
CA LEU A 20 4.20 -8.06 -4.59
C LEU A 20 3.02 -8.98 -4.29
N ARG A 21 1.86 -8.39 -3.99
CA ARG A 21 0.58 -9.11 -3.89
C ARG A 21 -0.32 -8.74 -5.07
N ILE A 22 -0.29 -9.54 -6.14
CA ILE A 22 -1.03 -9.27 -7.37
C ILE A 22 -1.83 -10.52 -7.80
N PRO A 23 -3.14 -10.41 -8.06
CA PRO A 23 -3.98 -9.24 -7.81
C PRO A 23 -4.26 -9.07 -6.31
N GLY A 24 -4.05 -7.87 -5.78
CA GLY A 24 -4.42 -7.51 -4.42
C GLY A 24 -5.94 -7.53 -4.21
N SER A 25 -6.39 -7.51 -2.96
CA SER A 25 -7.81 -7.30 -2.63
C SER A 25 -8.11 -5.80 -2.63
N PRO A 26 -9.22 -5.35 -3.27
CA PRO A 26 -9.50 -3.93 -3.35
C PRO A 26 -9.93 -3.44 -1.97
N GLU A 27 -9.13 -2.54 -1.39
CA GLU A 27 -9.41 -1.98 -0.08
C GLU A 27 -10.63 -1.07 -0.12
N SER A 28 -11.44 -1.11 0.94
CA SER A 28 -12.67 -0.31 1.07
C SER A 28 -12.50 0.91 2.00
N GLY A 29 -11.32 1.10 2.58
CA GLY A 29 -10.98 2.21 3.46
C GLY A 29 -9.78 1.90 4.36
N GLY A 30 -9.41 2.85 5.23
CA GLY A 30 -8.26 2.72 6.15
C GLY A 30 -6.98 3.41 5.64
N THR A 31 -6.92 3.69 4.35
CA THR A 31 -5.86 4.45 3.66
C THR A 31 -6.43 5.13 2.42
N ASP A 32 -5.77 6.19 1.94
CA ASP A 32 -6.31 7.10 0.93
C ASP A 32 -6.42 6.46 -0.46
N HIS A 33 -5.56 5.49 -0.79
CA HIS A 33 -5.57 4.83 -2.10
C HIS A 33 -6.92 4.12 -2.39
N ALA A 34 -7.64 3.68 -1.35
CA ALA A 34 -8.96 3.06 -1.47
C ALA A 34 -9.99 3.96 -2.18
N SER A 35 -9.86 5.29 -2.03
CA SER A 35 -10.74 6.26 -2.70
C SER A 35 -10.56 6.29 -4.22
N PHE A 36 -9.36 5.99 -4.71
CA PHE A 36 -9.05 5.88 -6.14
C PHE A 36 -9.49 4.51 -6.68
N VAL A 37 -9.23 3.45 -5.92
CA VAL A 37 -9.60 2.07 -6.25
C VAL A 37 -11.11 1.94 -6.48
N CYS A 38 -11.95 2.51 -5.60
CA CYS A 38 -13.40 2.46 -5.78
C CYS A 38 -13.86 3.18 -7.08
N ALA A 39 -13.13 4.22 -7.50
CA ALA A 39 -13.40 5.00 -8.71
C ALA A 39 -12.84 4.35 -9.99
N GLY A 40 -12.23 3.17 -9.90
CA GLY A 40 -11.63 2.46 -11.03
C GLY A 40 -10.27 3.05 -11.46
N VAL A 41 -9.63 3.84 -10.60
CA VAL A 41 -8.27 4.33 -10.81
C VAL A 41 -7.29 3.34 -10.16
N PRO A 42 -6.29 2.82 -10.90
CA PRO A 42 -5.27 1.96 -10.32
C PRO A 42 -4.53 2.69 -9.21
N ALA A 43 -4.56 2.15 -8.00
CA ALA A 43 -3.84 2.70 -6.86
C ALA A 43 -3.49 1.58 -5.89
N PHE A 44 -2.42 1.81 -5.13
CA PHE A 44 -1.86 0.87 -4.17
C PHE A 44 -1.21 1.67 -3.04
N SER A 45 -1.03 1.03 -1.89
CA SER A 45 -0.29 1.59 -0.75
C SER A 45 1.00 0.83 -0.52
N PHE A 46 2.03 1.54 -0.09
CA PHE A 46 3.19 0.95 0.54
C PHE A 46 2.92 0.79 2.03
N HIS A 47 3.13 -0.41 2.55
CA HIS A 47 3.04 -0.68 3.98
C HIS A 47 4.43 -1.00 4.50
N VAL A 48 4.94 -0.11 5.33
CA VAL A 48 6.23 -0.28 6.01
C VAL A 48 6.03 -1.21 7.21
N GLY A 49 6.94 -2.17 7.42
CA GLY A 49 6.92 -3.04 8.60
C GLY A 49 5.97 -4.24 8.55
N ALA A 50 5.08 -4.33 7.55
CA ALA A 50 4.29 -5.52 7.26
C ALA A 50 5.23 -6.65 6.80
N GLY A 51 5.41 -7.66 7.64
CA GLY A 51 6.49 -8.65 7.58
C GLY A 51 6.86 -9.17 6.18
N ARG A 52 8.18 -9.32 5.96
CA ARG A 52 8.82 -9.99 4.80
C ARG A 52 8.54 -11.51 4.72
N SER A 53 7.51 -12.01 5.38
CA SER A 53 7.19 -13.43 5.40
C SER A 53 5.69 -13.63 5.36
N ASP A 54 5.28 -14.35 4.33
CA ASP A 54 3.97 -14.88 4.02
C ASP A 54 3.40 -15.76 5.16
N ASP A 55 4.27 -16.23 6.06
CA ASP A 55 3.95 -17.05 7.24
C ASP A 55 3.71 -16.24 8.53
N LEU A 56 4.02 -14.94 8.54
CA LEU A 56 3.81 -14.08 9.69
C LEU A 56 2.59 -13.19 9.45
N PRO A 57 1.51 -13.33 10.24
CA PRO A 57 0.36 -12.44 10.11
C PRO A 57 0.82 -10.99 10.23
N MET A 58 0.19 -10.09 9.45
CA MET A 58 0.33 -8.64 9.63
C MET A 58 0.23 -8.34 11.13
N GLY A 59 1.29 -7.78 11.72
CA GLY A 59 1.38 -7.58 13.16
C GLY A 59 2.33 -8.43 13.98
N THR A 60 3.06 -9.37 13.38
CA THR A 60 3.96 -10.27 14.14
C THR A 60 5.45 -9.97 13.95
N ASN A 61 5.80 -8.97 13.13
CA ASN A 61 7.16 -8.44 13.14
C ASN A 61 7.39 -7.68 14.45
N ARG A 62 8.47 -8.00 15.18
CA ARG A 62 8.75 -7.44 16.52
C ARG A 62 8.96 -5.91 16.53
N TRP A 63 9.06 -5.31 15.35
CA TRP A 63 9.19 -3.88 15.12
C TRP A 63 8.04 -3.26 14.32
N ASP A 64 6.92 -3.98 14.18
CA ASP A 64 5.76 -3.48 13.45
C ASP A 64 5.14 -2.29 14.20
N THR A 65 5.49 -1.09 13.74
CA THR A 65 4.94 0.19 14.21
C THR A 65 3.41 0.20 14.04
N SER A 66 2.86 -0.55 13.08
CA SER A 66 1.41 -0.68 12.87
C SER A 66 0.68 -1.32 14.06
N ILE A 67 1.37 -2.04 14.95
CA ILE A 67 0.76 -2.64 16.15
C ILE A 67 1.27 -2.00 17.43
N TYR A 68 2.56 -1.70 17.50
CA TYR A 68 3.15 -1.22 18.75
C TYR A 68 2.91 0.28 19.00
N THR A 69 2.95 1.10 17.95
CA THR A 69 2.88 2.57 18.07
C THR A 69 1.57 3.13 17.53
N TRP A 70 0.99 2.53 16.50
CA TRP A 70 -0.21 3.01 15.81
C TRP A 70 -1.38 3.33 16.75
N HIS A 71 -1.96 4.53 16.57
CA HIS A 71 -3.05 5.05 17.39
C HIS A 71 -2.75 5.09 18.91
N THR A 72 -1.48 5.23 19.29
CA THR A 72 -1.07 5.44 20.67
C THR A 72 -0.22 6.70 20.82
N ASN A 73 -0.07 7.16 22.06
CA ASN A 73 0.89 8.19 22.46
C ASN A 73 2.36 7.77 22.33
N ARG A 74 2.66 6.56 21.84
CA ARG A 74 4.01 6.09 21.49
C ARG A 74 4.37 6.36 20.03
N ASP A 75 3.43 6.83 19.21
CA ASP A 75 3.69 7.21 17.82
C ASP A 75 4.43 8.56 17.78
N THR A 76 5.73 8.49 18.02
CA THR A 76 6.61 9.63 18.24
C THR A 76 7.88 9.52 17.41
N PHE A 77 8.53 10.67 17.17
CA PHE A 77 9.69 10.78 16.27
C PHE A 77 10.84 9.82 16.60
N ASP A 78 11.05 9.49 17.87
CA ASP A 78 12.09 8.54 18.32
C ASP A 78 11.87 7.10 17.83
N LYS A 79 10.70 6.79 17.25
CA LYS A 79 10.37 5.46 16.71
C LYS A 79 10.70 5.32 15.22
N ILE A 80 11.10 6.40 14.56
CA ILE A 80 11.49 6.38 13.15
C ILE A 80 12.86 5.72 13.01
N ILE A 81 12.92 4.68 12.16
CA ILE A 81 14.18 4.11 11.69
C ILE A 81 14.57 4.85 10.41
N PHE A 82 15.61 5.68 10.47
CA PHE A 82 15.99 6.55 9.34
C PHE A 82 16.47 5.78 8.11
N GLU A 83 17.04 4.59 8.28
CA GLU A 83 17.46 3.73 7.18
C GLU A 83 16.23 3.24 6.41
N ASP A 84 15.23 2.68 7.10
CA ASP A 84 13.94 2.30 6.50
C ASP A 84 13.28 3.50 5.80
N LEU A 85 13.20 4.66 6.46
CA LEU A 85 12.61 5.87 5.89
C LEU A 85 13.31 6.29 4.58
N ARG A 86 14.65 6.25 4.56
CA ARG A 86 15.43 6.58 3.36
C ARG A 86 15.16 5.57 2.25
N ASP A 87 15.22 4.29 2.57
CA ASP A 87 15.12 3.22 1.58
C ASP A 87 13.70 3.15 0.99
N ASP A 88 12.66 3.36 1.80
CA ASP A 88 11.27 3.48 1.35
C ASP A 88 11.05 4.70 0.45
N ALA A 89 11.67 5.84 0.79
CA ALA A 89 11.58 7.06 -0.01
C ALA A 89 12.27 6.88 -1.37
N VAL A 90 13.44 6.24 -1.39
CA VAL A 90 14.17 5.92 -2.63
C VAL A 90 13.35 4.96 -3.49
N MET A 91 12.82 3.89 -2.90
CA MET A 91 12.01 2.91 -3.62
C MET A 91 10.73 3.54 -4.20
N THR A 92 10.04 4.36 -3.42
CA THR A 92 8.86 5.10 -3.88
C THR A 92 9.21 6.02 -5.04
N ALA A 93 10.33 6.77 -4.95
CA ALA A 93 10.76 7.66 -6.02
C ALA A 93 11.09 6.90 -7.32
N MET A 94 11.77 5.76 -7.23
CA MET A 94 12.07 4.90 -8.38
C MET A 94 10.78 4.41 -9.05
N LEU A 95 9.81 3.94 -8.26
CA LEU A 95 8.54 3.45 -8.80
C LEU A 95 7.69 4.57 -9.43
N VAL A 96 7.66 5.75 -8.81
CA VAL A 96 6.98 6.93 -9.38
C VAL A 96 7.63 7.34 -10.70
N TYR A 97 8.96 7.34 -10.78
CA TYR A 97 9.68 7.64 -12.02
C TYR A 97 9.38 6.61 -13.10
N LEU A 98 9.42 5.31 -12.77
CA LEU A 98 9.09 4.25 -13.74
C LEU A 98 7.63 4.36 -14.22
N ALA A 99 6.71 4.73 -13.34
CA ALA A 99 5.32 4.98 -13.70
C ALA A 99 5.15 6.23 -14.58
N SER A 100 5.94 7.28 -14.38
CA SER A 100 5.86 8.51 -15.19
C SER A 100 6.46 8.34 -16.58
N GLU A 101 7.48 7.48 -16.71
CA GLU A 101 8.15 7.17 -17.97
C GLU A 101 7.53 5.98 -18.71
N ASP A 102 6.50 5.34 -18.15
CA ASP A 102 5.81 4.24 -18.84
C ASP A 102 4.97 4.81 -20.00
N PRO A 103 5.23 4.40 -21.25
CA PRO A 103 4.44 4.87 -22.39
C PRO A 103 2.99 4.39 -22.34
N GLU A 104 2.71 3.31 -21.62
CA GLU A 104 1.38 2.73 -21.48
C GLU A 104 0.75 3.11 -20.14
N SER A 105 -0.53 3.49 -20.17
CA SER A 105 -1.28 3.71 -18.94
C SER A 105 -1.55 2.39 -18.22
N MET A 106 -1.52 2.40 -16.89
CA MET A 106 -1.95 1.23 -16.13
C MET A 106 -3.39 0.80 -16.50
N PRO A 107 -3.64 -0.53 -16.62
CA PRO A 107 -4.94 -1.05 -16.94
C PRO A 107 -5.93 -0.74 -15.81
N ARG A 108 -7.16 -0.40 -16.19
CA ARG A 108 -8.25 -0.07 -15.24
C ARG A 108 -9.20 -1.25 -15.00
N ASP A 109 -8.81 -2.44 -15.46
CA ASP A 109 -9.63 -3.63 -15.34
C ASP A 109 -9.77 -4.05 -13.88
N ARG A 110 -11.01 -4.35 -13.50
CA ARG A 110 -11.32 -4.85 -12.17
C ARG A 110 -10.94 -6.32 -12.07
N ARG A 111 -10.30 -6.72 -10.97
CA ARG A 111 -10.12 -8.14 -10.67
C ARG A 111 -11.49 -8.83 -10.56
N MET A 112 -11.51 -10.13 -10.89
CA MET A 112 -12.62 -10.99 -10.50
C MET A 112 -12.64 -11.11 -8.97
N MET A 113 -13.84 -10.94 -8.40
CA MET A 113 -14.06 -11.14 -6.97
C MET A 113 -14.33 -12.60 -6.69
N THR A 114 -13.93 -13.07 -5.51
CA THR A 114 -14.32 -14.39 -5.02
C THR A 114 -15.82 -14.41 -4.75
N GLU A 115 -16.42 -15.60 -4.76
CA GLU A 115 -17.86 -15.77 -4.51
C GLU A 115 -18.27 -15.13 -3.17
N GLY A 116 -19.34 -14.32 -3.19
CA GLY A 116 -19.82 -13.57 -2.03
C GLY A 116 -19.07 -12.26 -1.71
N ALA A 117 -18.00 -11.91 -2.42
CA ALA A 117 -17.30 -10.63 -2.25
C ALA A 117 -17.74 -9.60 -3.30
N GLU A 118 -18.09 -8.40 -2.85
CA GLU A 118 -18.41 -7.26 -3.73
C GLU A 118 -17.21 -6.33 -3.89
N TRP A 119 -17.14 -5.68 -5.05
CA TRP A 119 -16.22 -4.55 -5.25
C TRP A 119 -16.57 -3.39 -4.30
N PRO A 120 -15.58 -2.70 -3.68
CA PRO A 120 -15.85 -1.55 -2.84
C PRO A 120 -16.62 -0.45 -3.57
N LYS A 121 -17.66 0.05 -2.91
CA LYS A 121 -18.49 1.17 -3.38
C LYS A 121 -17.86 2.49 -2.92
N CYS A 122 -17.78 3.48 -3.81
CA CYS A 122 -17.38 4.82 -3.41
C CYS A 122 -18.41 5.42 -2.45
N ARG A 123 -17.91 6.13 -1.43
CA ARG A 123 -18.73 6.81 -0.41
C ARG A 123 -18.41 8.29 -0.45
N SER A 124 -19.42 9.12 -0.19
CA SER A 124 -19.19 10.54 0.07
C SER A 124 -18.40 10.70 1.38
N PRO A 125 -17.44 11.65 1.44
CA PRO A 125 -16.69 11.89 2.66
C PRO A 125 -17.62 12.49 3.74
N ALA A 126 -17.49 12.02 4.97
CA ALA A 126 -18.11 12.67 6.13
C ALA A 126 -17.45 14.04 6.33
N ARG A 127 -18.26 15.10 6.46
CA ARG A 127 -17.77 16.48 6.66
C ARG A 127 -17.82 16.91 8.13
N SER A 128 -18.34 16.04 8.98
CA SER A 128 -18.39 16.22 10.43
C SER A 128 -18.16 14.88 11.14
N SER A 129 -17.80 14.93 12.42
CA SER A 129 -17.68 13.73 13.25
C SER A 129 -19.02 13.02 13.41
N ALA A 130 -20.14 13.76 13.46
CA ALA A 130 -21.49 13.21 13.55
C ALA A 130 -21.91 12.42 12.30
N GLU A 131 -21.34 12.74 11.14
CA GLU A 131 -21.57 12.02 9.87
C GLU A 131 -20.67 10.80 9.70
N SER A 132 -19.67 10.63 10.57
CA SER A 132 -18.73 9.53 10.49
C SER A 132 -19.36 8.25 11.03
N ASN A 133 -19.37 7.19 10.21
CA ASN A 133 -19.76 5.83 10.62
C ASN A 133 -18.58 5.05 11.27
N ARG A 134 -17.55 5.76 11.75
CA ARG A 134 -16.44 5.18 12.53
C ARG A 134 -16.70 5.31 14.01
#